data_AF-A0A7X5FF78-F1
#
_entry.id   AF-A0A7X5FF78-F1
#
_cell.length_a   1.000
_cell.length_b   1.000
_cell.length_c   1.000
_cell.angle_alpha   90.00
_cell.angle_beta   90.00
_cell.angle_gamma   90.00
#
_symmetry.space_group_name_H-M   'P 1'
#
loop_
_entity.id
_entity.type
_entity.pdbx_description
1 polymer ?
#
loop_
_entity_poly.entity_id
_entity_poly.type
_entity_poly.pdbx_seq_one_letter_code
_entity_poly.pdbx_strand_id
1 'polypeptide(L)'
;MYILSNGVKISEKAHQRLCQAVKDTSRKHVYFLEMESGKLIRVSRANHQKFAAMRRESQRFIPLPRVSEAERRKRFVVFVEELGIIDVPELQKRLSKEIKKGASLEILEQILKPSGWIHGWVQDEQFLLAERIEEWITAPPLNARDDPDYWYDDDCPICQLMRKTEEENCSPNIDEMKTAFKKAEEQGAWVGEKLPEESEAEEESKYIGRAKDFKMPKWMECTWRRVPCGKDECPICGRIKRDHQRHIEKGENPDDLKSVFEDVGRNFKEALEMVKKDAENKGFNITNIENIKEPPEPKEFPLYGEVEKWNKSVTVLGDMAQVLGEFWIHTEAAADLFWYANTLMAKTYRQLCNRWHIKNGDDYGKFDHRYTGYILKECLKILKKSLRELLENNQSQKTELNSLLSKLLKLEKQIIK
;
A
#
# COMPACT_ATOMS: atom_id res chain seq x y z
N MET A 1 4.03 -18.21 -9.38
CA MET A 1 3.67 -18.43 -7.97
C MET A 1 4.77 -19.25 -7.33
N TYR A 2 4.97 -20.55 -7.60
CA TYR A 2 6.16 -21.25 -7.05
C TYR A 2 6.75 -22.32 -7.97
N ILE A 3 8.07 -22.54 -7.89
CA ILE A 3 8.81 -23.65 -8.51
C ILE A 3 9.40 -24.51 -7.38
N LEU A 4 9.03 -25.79 -7.31
CA LEU A 4 9.61 -26.74 -6.36
C LEU A 4 11.10 -26.97 -6.65
N SER A 5 11.84 -27.48 -5.66
CA SER A 5 13.28 -27.80 -5.80
C SER A 5 13.63 -28.74 -6.97
N ASN A 6 12.69 -29.54 -7.45
CA ASN A 6 12.85 -30.42 -8.61
C ASN A 6 12.40 -29.80 -9.94
N GLY A 7 12.11 -28.48 -9.97
CA GLY A 7 11.71 -27.75 -11.16
C GLY A 7 10.21 -27.80 -11.49
N VAL A 8 9.40 -28.54 -10.72
CA VAL A 8 7.96 -28.63 -10.96
C VAL A 8 7.27 -27.32 -10.56
N LYS A 9 6.51 -26.73 -11.49
CA LYS A 9 5.76 -25.49 -11.26
C LYS A 9 4.45 -25.75 -10.51
N ILE A 10 4.22 -25.00 -9.42
CA ILE A 10 2.94 -24.90 -8.73
C ILE A 10 2.18 -23.69 -9.29
N SER A 11 1.28 -23.98 -10.23
CA SER A 11 0.36 -22.96 -10.78
C SER A 11 -0.56 -22.39 -9.70
N GLU A 12 -1.12 -21.21 -9.96
CA GLU A 12 -2.17 -20.61 -9.13
C GLU A 12 -3.33 -21.57 -8.83
N LYS A 13 -3.83 -22.26 -9.85
CA LYS A 13 -4.92 -23.23 -9.70
C LYS A 13 -4.53 -24.40 -8.80
N ALA A 14 -3.26 -24.82 -8.83
CA ALA A 14 -2.74 -25.81 -7.90
C ALA A 14 -2.67 -25.24 -6.49
N HIS A 15 -2.15 -24.02 -6.31
CA HIS A 15 -2.08 -23.33 -5.03
C HIS A 15 -3.46 -23.18 -4.36
N GLN A 16 -4.47 -22.72 -5.09
CA GLN A 16 -5.86 -22.62 -4.59
C GLN A 16 -6.41 -23.97 -4.12
N ARG A 17 -6.08 -25.07 -4.83
CA ARG A 17 -6.46 -26.43 -4.40
C ARG A 17 -5.75 -26.87 -3.13
N LEU A 18 -4.49 -26.45 -2.92
CA LEU A 18 -3.75 -26.69 -1.69
C LEU A 18 -4.43 -25.96 -0.52
N CYS A 19 -4.75 -24.66 -0.67
CA CYS A 19 -5.46 -23.89 0.36
C CYS A 19 -6.80 -24.55 0.74
N GLN A 20 -7.59 -24.98 -0.26
CA GLN A 20 -8.86 -25.65 -0.02
C GLN A 20 -8.69 -27.00 0.71
N ALA A 21 -7.59 -27.71 0.48
CA ALA A 21 -7.30 -28.98 1.12
C ALA A 21 -6.78 -28.82 2.56
N VAL A 22 -6.01 -27.77 2.84
CA VAL A 22 -5.58 -27.43 4.20
C VAL A 22 -6.76 -27.02 5.07
N LYS A 23 -7.79 -26.40 4.47
CA LYS A 23 -9.06 -26.08 5.12
C LYS A 23 -9.92 -27.30 5.46
N ASP A 24 -9.66 -28.48 4.85
CA ASP A 24 -10.43 -29.69 5.12
C ASP A 24 -10.16 -30.22 6.54
N THR A 25 -11.04 -29.87 7.48
CA THR A 25 -11.00 -30.34 8.88
C THR A 25 -11.49 -31.78 9.02
N SER A 26 -11.96 -32.42 7.95
CA SER A 26 -12.45 -33.79 7.98
C SER A 26 -11.34 -34.76 8.41
N ARG A 27 -11.64 -35.57 9.41
CA ARG A 27 -10.78 -36.71 9.77
C ARG A 27 -10.83 -37.85 8.75
N LYS A 28 -11.66 -37.74 7.69
CA LYS A 28 -11.86 -38.81 6.70
C LYS A 28 -10.74 -38.88 5.66
N HIS A 29 -10.05 -37.77 5.37
CA HIS A 29 -9.06 -37.71 4.31
C HIS A 29 -7.70 -37.20 4.79
N VAL A 30 -6.67 -37.53 4.03
CA VAL A 30 -5.33 -36.92 4.11
C VAL A 30 -4.93 -36.53 2.68
N TYR A 31 -4.24 -35.41 2.57
CA TYR A 31 -3.79 -34.85 1.31
C TYR A 31 -2.27 -34.94 1.25
N PHE A 32 -1.75 -35.23 0.06
CA PHE A 32 -0.33 -35.29 -0.23
C PHE A 32 -0.05 -34.50 -1.51
N LEU A 33 1.07 -33.81 -1.56
CA LEU A 33 1.63 -33.29 -2.79
C LEU A 33 2.57 -34.34 -3.38
N GLU A 34 2.31 -34.76 -4.61
CA GLU A 34 3.24 -35.62 -5.36
C GLU A 34 4.33 -34.77 -6.01
N MET A 35 5.58 -34.98 -5.61
CA MET A 35 6.72 -34.18 -6.03
C MET A 35 6.95 -34.20 -7.54
N GLU A 36 6.82 -35.36 -8.18
CA GLU A 36 7.10 -35.52 -9.62
C GLU A 36 6.13 -34.72 -10.51
N SER A 37 4.88 -34.57 -10.08
CA SER A 37 3.82 -34.00 -10.92
C SER A 37 3.25 -32.69 -10.39
N GLY A 38 3.56 -32.32 -9.13
CA GLY A 38 2.97 -31.17 -8.44
C GLY A 38 1.49 -31.35 -8.14
N LYS A 39 0.95 -32.58 -8.29
CA LYS A 39 -0.48 -32.84 -8.11
C LYS A 39 -0.81 -33.12 -6.65
N LEU A 40 -1.93 -32.55 -6.24
CA LEU A 40 -2.55 -32.85 -4.96
C LEU A 40 -3.31 -34.19 -5.03
N ILE A 41 -2.93 -35.13 -4.18
CA ILE A 41 -3.54 -36.45 -4.06
C ILE A 41 -4.33 -36.52 -2.75
N ARG A 42 -5.64 -36.79 -2.87
CA ARG A 42 -6.53 -37.04 -1.74
C ARG A 42 -6.65 -38.54 -1.47
N VAL A 43 -6.44 -38.94 -0.22
CA VAL A 43 -6.50 -40.34 0.23
C VAL A 43 -7.48 -40.47 1.39
N SER A 44 -8.39 -41.44 1.31
CA SER A 44 -9.25 -41.79 2.45
C SER A 44 -8.42 -42.47 3.55
N ARG A 45 -8.58 -42.05 4.81
CA ARG A 45 -7.94 -42.69 5.96
C ARG A 45 -8.38 -44.14 6.16
N ALA A 46 -9.56 -44.51 5.66
CA ALA A 46 -10.03 -45.89 5.69
C ALA A 46 -9.22 -46.81 4.77
N ASN A 47 -8.52 -46.26 3.77
CA ASN A 47 -7.60 -47.02 2.92
C ASN A 47 -6.21 -47.06 3.55
N HIS A 48 -6.08 -47.83 4.64
CA HIS A 48 -4.85 -47.93 5.42
C HIS A 48 -3.63 -48.37 4.59
N GLN A 49 -3.82 -49.27 3.62
CA GLN A 49 -2.74 -49.74 2.75
C GLN A 49 -2.18 -48.61 1.87
N LYS A 50 -3.04 -47.87 1.17
CA LYS A 50 -2.62 -46.75 0.31
C LYS A 50 -1.99 -45.62 1.14
N PHE A 51 -2.56 -45.30 2.29
CA PHE A 51 -2.01 -44.29 3.20
C PHE A 51 -0.62 -44.70 3.73
N ALA A 52 -0.45 -45.96 4.13
CA ALA A 52 0.83 -46.46 4.61
C ALA A 52 1.89 -46.50 3.50
N ALA A 53 1.52 -46.87 2.27
CA ALA A 53 2.42 -46.87 1.12
C ALA A 53 2.96 -45.45 0.85
N MET A 54 2.08 -44.44 0.75
CA MET A 54 2.49 -43.06 0.48
C MET A 54 3.36 -42.47 1.61
N ARG A 55 3.13 -42.86 2.87
CA ARG A 55 3.99 -42.45 3.99
C ARG A 55 5.41 -43.04 3.93
N ARG A 56 5.58 -44.25 3.38
CA ARG A 56 6.91 -44.85 3.21
C ARG A 56 7.69 -44.16 2.09
N GLU A 57 7.00 -43.68 1.07
CA GLU A 57 7.56 -42.89 -0.03
C GLU A 57 7.55 -41.39 0.29
N SER A 58 8.06 -41.01 1.47
CA SER A 58 8.01 -39.64 1.99
C SER A 58 8.81 -38.61 1.19
N GLN A 59 9.69 -39.05 0.27
CA GLN A 59 10.38 -38.19 -0.68
C GLN A 59 9.52 -37.86 -1.91
N ARG A 60 8.58 -38.75 -2.26
CA ARG A 60 7.68 -38.58 -3.41
C ARG A 60 6.36 -37.93 -3.01
N PHE A 61 5.82 -38.28 -1.84
CA PHE A 61 4.52 -37.80 -1.38
C PHE A 61 4.69 -37.01 -0.07
N ILE A 62 4.68 -35.68 -0.18
CA ILE A 62 4.81 -34.80 0.98
C ILE A 62 3.41 -34.57 1.58
N PRO A 63 3.16 -34.90 2.86
CA PRO A 63 1.85 -34.68 3.47
C PRO A 63 1.58 -33.19 3.64
N LEU A 64 0.36 -32.78 3.31
CA LEU A 64 -0.12 -31.41 3.49
C LEU A 64 -0.25 -31.08 4.98
N PRO A 65 0.16 -29.87 5.44
CA PRO A 65 -0.12 -29.42 6.79
C PRO A 65 -1.64 -29.30 7.01
N ARG A 66 -2.02 -29.24 8.29
CA ARG A 66 -3.41 -29.01 8.68
C ARG A 66 -3.49 -27.72 9.45
N VAL A 67 -4.39 -26.86 9.03
CA VAL A 67 -4.77 -25.69 9.83
C VAL A 67 -5.88 -26.13 10.77
N SER A 68 -5.62 -26.01 12.07
CA SER A 68 -6.59 -26.43 13.09
C SER A 68 -7.76 -25.45 13.19
N GLU A 69 -8.92 -25.91 13.65
CA GLU A 69 -10.03 -25.00 13.95
C GLU A 69 -9.66 -23.98 15.02
N ALA A 70 -8.83 -24.36 16.00
CA ALA A 70 -8.31 -23.45 17.02
C ALA A 70 -7.50 -22.30 16.42
N GLU A 71 -6.72 -22.58 15.39
CA GLU A 71 -5.93 -21.60 14.67
C GLU A 71 -6.78 -20.66 13.82
N ARG A 72 -7.74 -21.20 13.05
CA ARG A 72 -8.74 -20.39 12.34
C ARG A 72 -9.50 -19.48 13.30
N ARG A 73 -9.85 -20.00 14.48
CA ARG A 73 -10.54 -19.22 15.52
C ARG A 73 -9.66 -18.11 16.08
N LYS A 74 -8.35 -18.33 16.26
CA LYS A 74 -7.41 -17.27 16.63
C LYS A 74 -7.38 -16.17 15.58
N ARG A 75 -7.31 -16.52 14.29
CA ARG A 75 -7.37 -15.53 13.21
C ARG A 75 -8.71 -14.78 13.18
N PHE A 76 -9.82 -15.47 13.40
CA PHE A 76 -11.14 -14.86 13.51
C PHE A 76 -11.22 -13.81 14.62
N VAL A 77 -10.55 -14.02 15.76
CA VAL A 77 -10.49 -13.03 16.84
C VAL A 77 -9.81 -11.76 16.35
N VAL A 78 -8.66 -11.87 15.67
CA VAL A 78 -7.94 -10.73 15.09
C VAL A 78 -8.83 -10.00 14.07
N PHE A 79 -9.48 -10.74 13.16
CA PHE A 79 -10.43 -10.18 12.21
C PHE A 79 -11.55 -9.36 12.90
N VAL A 80 -12.10 -9.85 14.00
CA VAL A 80 -13.15 -9.12 14.77
C VAL A 80 -12.59 -7.89 15.50
N GLU A 81 -11.34 -7.92 15.95
CA GLU A 81 -10.68 -6.75 16.51
C GLU A 81 -10.50 -5.66 15.45
N GLU A 82 -10.09 -6.04 14.24
CA GLU A 82 -9.93 -5.15 13.08
C GLU A 82 -11.27 -4.58 12.58
N LEU A 83 -12.38 -5.32 12.68
CA LEU A 83 -13.73 -4.79 12.38
C LEU A 83 -14.10 -3.55 13.21
N GLY A 84 -13.58 -3.44 14.44
CA GLY A 84 -13.81 -2.28 15.30
C GLY A 84 -13.20 -0.99 14.77
N ILE A 85 -12.21 -1.09 13.90
CA ILE A 85 -11.54 0.04 13.26
C ILE A 85 -12.40 0.58 12.09
N ILE A 86 -13.29 -0.24 11.53
CA ILE A 86 -14.09 0.03 10.31
C ILE A 86 -15.54 0.45 10.65
N ASP A 87 -15.80 0.91 11.88
CA ASP A 87 -17.06 1.55 12.30
C ASP A 87 -18.32 0.64 12.23
N VAL A 88 -18.18 -0.65 12.58
CA VAL A 88 -19.32 -1.58 12.77
C VAL A 88 -19.43 -2.09 14.23
N PRO A 89 -19.56 -1.17 15.22
CA PRO A 89 -19.40 -1.48 16.64
C PRO A 89 -20.43 -2.48 17.18
N GLU A 90 -21.66 -2.49 16.66
CA GLU A 90 -22.70 -3.43 17.09
C GLU A 90 -22.36 -4.88 16.70
N LEU A 91 -21.87 -5.07 15.47
CA LEU A 91 -21.47 -6.39 14.96
C LEU A 91 -20.25 -6.89 15.74
N GLN A 92 -19.24 -6.03 15.92
CA GLN A 92 -18.05 -6.36 16.70
C GLN A 92 -18.43 -6.77 18.13
N LYS A 93 -19.28 -5.99 18.81
CA LYS A 93 -19.74 -6.29 20.17
C LYS A 93 -20.48 -7.63 20.24
N ARG A 94 -21.34 -7.93 19.26
CA ARG A 94 -22.06 -9.20 19.15
C ARG A 94 -21.09 -10.38 18.97
N LEU A 95 -20.16 -10.27 18.02
CA LEU A 95 -19.17 -11.32 17.75
C LEU A 95 -18.24 -11.53 18.95
N SER A 96 -17.73 -10.46 19.55
CA SER A 96 -16.88 -10.51 20.75
C SER A 96 -17.57 -11.22 21.92
N LYS A 97 -18.88 -11.01 22.09
CA LYS A 97 -19.67 -11.71 23.12
C LYS A 97 -19.74 -13.22 22.85
N GLU A 98 -19.97 -13.63 21.61
CA GLU A 98 -20.05 -15.06 21.26
C GLU A 98 -18.68 -15.74 21.28
N ILE A 99 -17.62 -15.03 20.90
CA ILE A 99 -16.23 -15.49 21.05
C ILE A 99 -15.94 -15.82 22.52
N LYS A 100 -16.26 -14.90 23.45
CA LYS A 100 -16.07 -15.10 24.90
C LYS A 100 -16.85 -16.29 25.46
N LYS A 101 -18.00 -16.63 24.85
CA LYS A 101 -18.81 -17.79 25.24
C LYS A 101 -18.27 -19.13 24.72
N GLY A 102 -17.22 -19.14 23.90
CA GLY A 102 -16.73 -20.38 23.33
C GLY A 102 -17.44 -20.80 22.03
N ALA A 103 -18.15 -19.90 21.34
CA ALA A 103 -18.89 -20.25 20.12
C ALA A 103 -17.97 -20.88 19.05
N SER A 104 -18.49 -21.88 18.33
CA SER A 104 -17.80 -22.50 17.20
C SER A 104 -17.66 -21.53 16.03
N LEU A 105 -16.73 -21.82 15.12
CA LEU A 105 -16.53 -20.97 13.95
C LEU A 105 -17.80 -20.91 13.07
N GLU A 106 -18.56 -22.00 12.96
CA GLU A 106 -19.81 -21.97 12.18
C GLU A 106 -20.83 -20.99 12.77
N ILE A 107 -20.95 -20.92 14.09
CA ILE A 107 -21.85 -19.96 14.75
C ILE A 107 -21.41 -18.53 14.46
N LEU A 108 -20.11 -18.26 14.52
CA LEU A 108 -19.55 -16.93 14.25
C LEU A 108 -19.76 -16.52 12.78
N GLU A 109 -19.55 -17.44 11.84
CA GLU A 109 -19.82 -17.22 10.40
C GLU A 109 -21.30 -16.95 10.13
N GLN A 110 -22.22 -17.63 10.81
CA GLN A 110 -23.66 -17.37 10.68
C GLN A 110 -24.06 -15.98 11.19
N ILE A 111 -23.32 -15.41 12.15
CA ILE A 111 -23.53 -14.03 12.60
C ILE A 111 -23.04 -13.03 11.55
N LEU A 112 -21.96 -13.36 10.81
CA LEU A 112 -21.43 -12.52 9.74
C LEU A 112 -22.31 -12.51 8.47
N LYS A 113 -22.96 -13.63 8.14
CA LYS A 113 -23.73 -13.76 6.88
C LYS A 113 -24.72 -12.62 6.60
N PRO A 114 -25.60 -12.21 7.54
CA PRO A 114 -26.53 -11.12 7.29
C PRO A 114 -25.87 -9.74 7.14
N SER A 115 -24.60 -9.60 7.56
CA SER A 115 -23.90 -8.32 7.58
C SER A 115 -23.05 -8.05 6.33
N GLY A 116 -22.93 -9.00 5.40
CA GLY A 116 -22.03 -8.89 4.24
C GLY A 116 -20.54 -9.14 4.57
N TRP A 117 -20.13 -8.97 5.83
CA TRP A 117 -18.75 -9.20 6.30
C TRP A 117 -18.29 -10.67 6.27
N ILE A 118 -19.18 -11.60 5.91
CA ILE A 118 -18.79 -12.98 5.63
C ILE A 118 -17.79 -13.05 4.46
N HIS A 119 -17.87 -12.14 3.49
CA HIS A 119 -16.93 -12.08 2.38
C HIS A 119 -15.54 -11.62 2.83
N GLY A 120 -15.48 -10.60 3.70
CA GLY A 120 -14.24 -10.16 4.33
C GLY A 120 -13.59 -11.27 5.15
N TRP A 121 -14.38 -12.02 5.93
CA TRP A 121 -13.85 -13.19 6.65
C TRP A 121 -13.33 -14.28 5.73
N VAL A 122 -14.05 -14.60 4.65
CA VAL A 122 -13.61 -15.62 3.67
C VAL A 122 -12.28 -15.22 3.03
N GLN A 123 -12.10 -13.93 2.73
CA GLN A 123 -10.85 -13.40 2.20
C GLN A 123 -9.72 -13.48 3.24
N ASP A 124 -9.98 -13.01 4.47
CA ASP A 124 -9.01 -13.05 5.56
C ASP A 124 -8.54 -14.48 5.88
N GLU A 125 -9.48 -15.42 5.84
CA GLU A 125 -9.19 -16.84 5.97
C GLU A 125 -8.33 -17.36 4.81
N GLN A 126 -8.58 -16.93 3.57
CA GLN A 126 -7.76 -17.33 2.43
C GLN A 126 -6.31 -16.83 2.57
N PHE A 127 -6.09 -15.63 3.12
CA PHE A 127 -4.74 -15.15 3.40
C PHE A 127 -4.02 -16.04 4.41
N LEU A 128 -4.67 -16.37 5.53
CA LEU A 128 -4.12 -17.34 6.50
C LEU A 128 -3.75 -18.67 5.83
N LEU A 129 -4.62 -19.20 4.96
CA LEU A 129 -4.37 -20.47 4.28
C LEU A 129 -3.22 -20.36 3.27
N ALA A 130 -3.13 -19.25 2.55
CA ALA A 130 -2.05 -18.97 1.61
C ALA A 130 -0.70 -18.86 2.31
N GLU A 131 -0.61 -18.07 3.39
CA GLU A 131 0.61 -17.97 4.22
C GLU A 131 1.06 -19.34 4.72
N ARG A 132 0.13 -20.18 5.18
CA ARG A 132 0.45 -21.54 5.64
C ARG A 132 0.91 -22.47 4.54
N ILE A 133 0.41 -22.31 3.33
CA ILE A 133 0.90 -23.05 2.17
C ILE A 133 2.29 -22.55 1.79
N GLU A 134 2.51 -21.24 1.74
CA GLU A 134 3.80 -20.61 1.43
C GLU A 134 4.89 -21.04 2.40
N GLU A 135 4.66 -20.91 3.72
CA GLU A 135 5.58 -21.38 4.76
C GLU A 135 5.92 -22.88 4.58
N TRP A 136 4.94 -23.69 4.19
CA TRP A 136 5.12 -25.11 4.03
C TRP A 136 5.89 -25.48 2.75
N ILE A 137 5.59 -24.84 1.61
CA ILE A 137 6.25 -25.14 0.33
C ILE A 137 7.66 -24.56 0.26
N THR A 138 7.94 -23.45 0.96
CA THR A 138 9.28 -22.86 1.02
C THR A 138 10.20 -23.60 1.99
N ALA A 139 9.65 -24.34 2.96
CA ALA A 139 10.42 -25.15 3.91
C ALA A 139 10.96 -26.47 3.29
N PRO A 140 12.05 -27.04 3.85
CA PRO A 140 12.50 -28.38 3.50
C PRO A 140 11.41 -29.45 3.76
N PRO A 141 11.27 -30.47 2.89
CA PRO A 141 12.12 -30.78 1.73
C PRO A 141 11.70 -30.08 0.43
N LEU A 142 10.61 -29.31 0.43
CA LEU A 142 10.03 -28.74 -0.78
C LEU A 142 10.94 -27.65 -1.37
N ASN A 143 11.46 -26.75 -0.51
CA ASN A 143 12.36 -25.65 -0.86
C ASN A 143 11.90 -24.93 -2.14
N ALA A 144 10.59 -24.68 -2.24
CA ALA A 144 10.04 -23.96 -3.36
C ALA A 144 10.51 -22.52 -3.35
N ARG A 145 10.76 -21.97 -4.53
CA ARG A 145 11.08 -20.57 -4.76
C ARG A 145 9.99 -19.92 -5.59
N ASP A 146 9.93 -18.61 -5.60
CA ASP A 146 9.04 -17.90 -6.51
C ASP A 146 9.35 -18.26 -7.97
N ASP A 147 8.29 -18.35 -8.77
CA ASP A 147 8.41 -18.50 -10.22
C ASP A 147 8.58 -17.09 -10.81
N PRO A 148 9.78 -16.68 -11.25
CA PRO A 148 10.00 -15.34 -11.79
C PRO A 148 9.12 -15.11 -13.03
N ASP A 149 8.92 -16.14 -13.84
CA ASP A 149 8.09 -16.08 -15.05
C ASP A 149 6.60 -15.85 -14.75
N TYR A 150 6.14 -16.07 -13.53
CA TYR A 150 4.72 -15.88 -13.20
C TYR A 150 4.32 -14.40 -13.09
N TRP A 151 5.27 -13.53 -12.76
CA TRP A 151 5.04 -12.10 -12.63
C TRP A 151 5.28 -11.33 -13.93
N TYR A 152 5.90 -11.98 -14.92
CA TYR A 152 6.21 -11.39 -16.22
C TYR A 152 5.24 -11.94 -17.26
N ASP A 153 4.38 -11.06 -17.79
CA ASP A 153 3.56 -11.41 -18.94
C ASP A 153 4.50 -11.55 -20.16
N ASP A 154 4.63 -12.77 -20.69
CA ASP A 154 5.60 -13.11 -21.75
C ASP A 154 5.41 -12.28 -23.02
N ASP A 155 4.21 -11.74 -23.24
CA ASP A 155 3.85 -10.91 -24.39
C ASP A 155 4.07 -9.41 -24.14
N CYS A 156 4.35 -8.99 -22.90
CA CYS A 156 4.52 -7.58 -22.54
C CYS A 156 5.97 -7.10 -22.77
N PRO A 157 6.23 -6.11 -23.65
CA PRO A 157 7.57 -5.61 -23.93
C PRO A 157 8.29 -5.01 -22.72
N ILE A 158 7.53 -4.50 -21.74
CA ILE A 158 8.05 -3.98 -20.48
C ILE A 158 8.48 -5.13 -19.58
N CYS A 159 7.65 -6.17 -19.43
CA CYS A 159 8.01 -7.38 -18.67
C CYS A 159 9.23 -8.09 -19.27
N GLN A 160 9.33 -8.16 -20.61
CA GLN A 160 10.50 -8.70 -21.31
C GLN A 160 11.78 -7.89 -21.05
N LEU A 161 11.69 -6.56 -21.00
CA LEU A 161 12.82 -5.70 -20.67
C LEU A 161 13.25 -5.90 -19.21
N MET A 162 12.29 -5.91 -18.28
CA MET A 162 12.56 -6.12 -16.86
C MET A 162 13.23 -7.49 -16.61
N ARG A 163 12.74 -8.56 -17.26
CA ARG A 163 13.36 -9.89 -17.23
C ARG A 163 14.78 -9.86 -17.75
N LYS A 164 15.03 -9.24 -18.91
CA LYS A 164 16.38 -9.15 -19.48
C LYS A 164 17.34 -8.43 -18.52
N THR A 165 16.91 -7.33 -17.89
CA THR A 165 17.75 -6.57 -16.97
C THR A 165 18.02 -7.32 -15.67
N GLU A 166 17.07 -8.13 -15.20
CA GLU A 166 17.26 -9.00 -14.06
C GLU A 166 18.23 -10.16 -14.36
N GLU A 167 18.11 -10.79 -15.55
CA GLU A 167 19.05 -11.82 -16.03
C GLU A 167 20.47 -11.30 -16.22
N GLU A 168 20.61 -10.05 -16.68
CA GLU A 168 21.89 -9.36 -16.88
C GLU A 168 22.41 -8.67 -15.62
N ASN A 169 21.67 -8.74 -14.50
CA ASN A 169 21.95 -8.09 -13.23
C ASN A 169 22.29 -6.59 -13.38
N CYS A 170 21.50 -5.90 -14.19
CA CYS A 170 21.65 -4.48 -14.53
C CYS A 170 20.30 -3.74 -14.39
N SER A 171 20.32 -2.43 -14.57
CA SER A 171 19.08 -1.62 -14.61
C SER A 171 18.84 -1.13 -16.03
N PRO A 172 17.58 -1.11 -16.52
CA PRO A 172 17.27 -0.60 -17.85
C PRO A 172 17.60 0.88 -17.93
N ASN A 173 18.24 1.31 -19.01
CA ASN A 173 18.45 2.72 -19.25
C ASN A 173 17.17 3.39 -19.80
N ILE A 174 17.13 4.72 -19.79
CA ILE A 174 15.95 5.50 -20.20
C ILE A 174 15.54 5.20 -21.65
N ASP A 175 16.49 4.97 -22.56
CA ASP A 175 16.20 4.73 -23.97
C ASP A 175 15.65 3.31 -24.21
N GLU A 176 16.13 2.33 -23.44
CA GLU A 176 15.57 0.97 -23.41
C GLU A 176 14.14 0.97 -22.88
N MET A 177 13.88 1.68 -21.77
CA MET A 177 12.53 1.85 -21.23
C MET A 177 11.60 2.51 -22.25
N LYS A 178 12.00 3.65 -22.84
CA LYS A 178 11.21 4.34 -23.87
C LYS A 178 10.87 3.42 -25.05
N THR A 179 11.82 2.59 -25.46
CA THR A 179 11.63 1.61 -26.55
C THR A 179 10.62 0.53 -26.14
N ALA A 180 10.70 0.01 -24.92
CA ALA A 180 9.74 -0.97 -24.40
C ALA A 180 8.33 -0.38 -24.25
N PHE A 181 8.20 0.84 -23.70
CA PHE A 181 6.94 1.57 -23.61
C PHE A 181 6.30 1.78 -24.99
N LYS A 182 7.08 2.21 -25.98
CA LYS A 182 6.59 2.42 -27.35
C LYS A 182 6.12 1.11 -27.99
N LYS A 183 6.87 0.01 -27.82
CA LYS A 183 6.45 -1.31 -28.31
C LYS A 183 5.16 -1.79 -27.63
N ALA A 184 5.02 -1.55 -26.33
CA ALA A 184 3.82 -1.87 -25.58
C ALA A 184 2.61 -1.06 -26.13
N GLU A 185 2.79 0.24 -26.40
CA GLU A 185 1.79 1.10 -27.05
C GLU A 185 1.38 0.57 -28.43
N GLU A 186 2.36 0.22 -29.28
CA GLU A 186 2.13 -0.34 -30.62
C GLU A 186 1.40 -1.70 -30.58
N GLN A 187 1.53 -2.45 -29.49
CA GLN A 187 0.82 -3.70 -29.23
C GLN A 187 -0.55 -3.49 -28.56
N GLY A 188 -0.98 -2.24 -28.37
CA GLY A 188 -2.28 -1.89 -27.80
C GLY A 188 -2.32 -1.90 -26.27
N ALA A 189 -1.16 -2.00 -25.59
CA ALA A 189 -1.09 -1.80 -24.15
C ALA A 189 -1.32 -0.33 -23.83
N TRP A 190 -2.14 -0.05 -22.82
CA TRP A 190 -2.38 1.30 -22.35
C TRP A 190 -1.18 1.77 -21.51
N VAL A 191 -0.24 2.43 -22.18
CA VAL A 191 0.84 3.19 -21.52
C VAL A 191 0.34 4.63 -21.37
N GLY A 192 0.37 5.14 -20.14
CA GLY A 192 -0.23 6.44 -19.77
C GLY A 192 0.17 7.59 -20.71
N GLU A 193 -0.68 8.63 -20.75
CA GLU A 193 -0.50 9.79 -21.63
C GLU A 193 0.93 10.32 -21.65
N LYS A 194 1.38 10.74 -22.84
CA LYS A 194 2.68 11.40 -23.02
C LYS A 194 2.84 12.52 -22.00
N LEU A 195 3.96 12.46 -21.27
CA LEU A 195 4.42 13.57 -20.43
C LEU A 195 4.31 14.87 -21.23
N PRO A 196 3.60 15.90 -20.73
CA PRO A 196 3.40 17.13 -21.47
C PRO A 196 4.75 17.79 -21.76
N GLU A 197 4.95 18.17 -23.02
CA GLU A 197 6.10 18.96 -23.45
C GLU A 197 6.12 20.31 -22.73
N GLU A 198 7.33 20.83 -22.50
CA GLU A 198 7.66 21.95 -21.60
C GLU A 198 6.90 23.27 -21.87
N SER A 199 6.11 23.35 -22.94
CA SER A 199 5.31 24.53 -23.32
C SER A 199 3.97 24.67 -22.59
N GLU A 200 3.42 23.62 -21.95
CA GLU A 200 2.14 23.71 -21.23
C GLU A 200 2.28 24.21 -19.77
N ALA A 201 3.51 24.26 -19.25
CA ALA A 201 3.80 24.70 -17.88
C ALA A 201 3.63 26.22 -17.65
N GLU A 202 3.53 27.03 -18.71
CA GLU A 202 3.43 28.49 -18.60
C GLU A 202 1.98 29.02 -18.58
N GLU A 203 1.00 28.27 -19.10
CA GLU A 203 -0.40 28.73 -19.13
C GLU A 203 -1.24 28.39 -17.88
N GLU A 204 -0.84 27.39 -17.06
CA GLU A 204 -1.56 27.08 -15.81
C GLU A 204 -1.39 28.16 -14.70
N SER A 205 -0.49 29.13 -14.87
CA SER A 205 -0.28 30.21 -13.91
C SER A 205 -1.36 31.31 -13.91
N LYS A 206 -2.35 31.28 -14.82
CA LYS A 206 -3.25 32.42 -15.05
C LYS A 206 -4.49 32.49 -14.14
N TYR A 207 -4.75 31.48 -13.31
CA TYR A 207 -5.95 31.42 -12.44
C TYR A 207 -5.67 31.42 -10.92
N ILE A 208 -4.49 31.88 -10.48
CA ILE A 208 -4.25 32.15 -9.06
C ILE A 208 -4.66 33.58 -8.73
N GLY A 209 -5.83 33.72 -8.11
CA GLY A 209 -6.30 34.98 -7.53
C GLY A 209 -5.27 35.58 -6.57
N ARG A 210 -4.75 36.74 -6.97
CA ARG A 210 -4.02 37.79 -6.22
C ARG A 210 -3.77 37.52 -4.72
N ALA A 211 -2.55 37.10 -4.41
CA ALA A 211 -1.76 37.66 -3.32
C ALA A 211 -0.40 38.06 -3.93
N LYS A 212 -0.20 39.36 -4.21
CA LYS A 212 0.93 39.87 -5.01
C LYS A 212 2.33 39.61 -4.42
N ASP A 213 2.42 39.10 -3.18
CA ASP A 213 3.68 38.98 -2.43
C ASP A 213 4.08 37.56 -2.02
N PHE A 214 3.33 36.52 -2.42
CA PHE A 214 3.71 35.13 -2.13
C PHE A 214 4.41 34.50 -3.33
N LYS A 215 5.76 34.53 -3.34
CA LYS A 215 6.58 33.81 -4.32
C LYS A 215 7.18 32.57 -3.69
N MET A 216 6.63 31.42 -4.04
CA MET A 216 7.14 30.14 -3.59
C MET A 216 8.26 29.66 -4.54
N PRO A 217 9.42 29.24 -4.02
CA PRO A 217 10.44 28.60 -4.84
C PRO A 217 9.91 27.33 -5.50
N LYS A 218 10.19 27.14 -6.80
CA LYS A 218 9.74 25.97 -7.58
C LYS A 218 10.15 24.63 -6.96
N TRP A 219 11.31 24.57 -6.28
CA TRP A 219 11.76 23.33 -5.65
C TRP A 219 10.86 22.86 -4.50
N MET A 220 10.08 23.74 -3.87
CA MET A 220 9.18 23.36 -2.77
C MET A 220 8.04 22.44 -3.26
N GLU A 221 7.68 22.49 -4.55
CA GLU A 221 6.75 21.54 -5.19
C GLU A 221 7.20 20.09 -5.01
N CYS A 222 8.52 19.84 -5.01
CA CYS A 222 9.08 18.50 -4.89
C CYS A 222 8.96 17.91 -3.49
N THR A 223 8.48 18.69 -2.51
CA THR A 223 8.28 18.20 -1.13
C THR A 223 6.93 17.51 -0.93
N TRP A 224 6.03 17.55 -1.92
CA TRP A 224 4.68 17.02 -1.78
C TRP A 224 4.08 16.44 -3.07
N ARG A 225 4.59 16.78 -4.26
CA ARG A 225 4.13 16.16 -5.51
C ARG A 225 4.52 14.69 -5.60
N ARG A 226 3.64 13.86 -6.17
CA ARG A 226 3.93 12.45 -6.47
C ARG A 226 5.09 12.30 -7.43
N VAL A 227 5.05 13.05 -8.53
CA VAL A 227 6.13 13.11 -9.52
C VAL A 227 6.94 14.38 -9.26
N PRO A 228 8.14 14.26 -8.68
CA PRO A 228 9.00 15.41 -8.43
C PRO A 228 9.70 15.86 -9.71
N CYS A 229 10.35 17.03 -9.71
CA CYS A 229 10.95 17.59 -10.94
C CYS A 229 12.16 16.80 -11.49
N GLY A 230 12.77 15.93 -10.68
CA GLY A 230 13.89 15.07 -11.09
C GLY A 230 15.22 15.79 -11.39
N LYS A 231 15.31 17.11 -11.19
CA LYS A 231 16.50 17.90 -11.55
C LYS A 231 17.62 17.81 -10.50
N ASP A 232 18.88 17.80 -10.94
CA ASP A 232 20.04 17.63 -10.04
C ASP A 232 20.32 18.90 -9.21
N GLU A 233 20.02 20.06 -9.77
CA GLU A 233 20.08 21.36 -9.10
C GLU A 233 18.91 21.58 -8.11
N CYS A 234 17.89 20.72 -8.13
CA CYS A 234 16.82 20.80 -7.14
C CYS A 234 17.35 20.37 -5.76
N PRO A 235 17.19 21.19 -4.71
CA PRO A 235 17.63 20.84 -3.34
C PRO A 235 17.05 19.53 -2.81
N ILE A 236 15.87 19.13 -3.29
CA ILE A 236 15.19 17.90 -2.90
C ILE A 236 15.63 16.75 -3.82
N CYS A 237 15.34 16.83 -5.12
CA CYS A 237 15.59 15.72 -6.05
C CYS A 237 17.08 15.42 -6.20
N GLY A 238 17.92 16.44 -6.31
CA GLY A 238 19.37 16.27 -6.40
C GLY A 238 19.96 15.69 -5.12
N ARG A 239 19.41 16.01 -3.94
CA ARG A 239 19.82 15.39 -2.68
C ARG A 239 19.44 13.91 -2.65
N ILE A 240 18.18 13.58 -2.96
CA ILE A 240 17.70 12.19 -3.03
C ILE A 240 18.59 11.37 -3.96
N LYS A 241 18.90 11.88 -5.16
CA LYS A 241 19.81 11.20 -6.10
C LYS A 241 21.21 10.97 -5.53
N ARG A 242 21.80 11.97 -4.86
CA ARG A 242 23.13 11.85 -4.25
C ARG A 242 23.15 10.83 -3.10
N ASP A 243 22.12 10.83 -2.26
CA ASP A 243 21.99 9.89 -1.15
C ASP A 243 21.83 8.46 -1.69
N HIS A 244 20.96 8.28 -2.68
CA HIS A 244 20.77 7.01 -3.39
C HIS A 244 22.08 6.50 -4.03
N GLN A 245 22.79 7.36 -4.75
CA GLN A 245 24.08 7.03 -5.36
C GLN A 245 25.14 6.65 -4.32
N ARG A 246 25.17 7.33 -3.16
CA ARG A 246 26.08 7.00 -2.05
C ARG A 246 25.82 5.60 -1.48
N HIS A 247 24.57 5.18 -1.39
CA HIS A 247 24.22 3.83 -0.93
C HIS A 247 24.65 2.77 -1.95
N ILE A 248 24.40 3.02 -3.25
CA ILE A 248 24.89 2.16 -4.35
C ILE A 248 26.42 2.02 -4.30
N GLU A 249 27.16 3.12 -4.14
CA GLU A 249 28.63 3.10 -4.06
C GLU A 249 29.19 2.29 -2.88
N LYS A 250 28.39 2.12 -1.82
CA LYS A 250 28.72 1.30 -0.66
C LYS A 250 28.30 -0.17 -0.79
N GLY A 251 27.63 -0.53 -1.89
CA GLY A 251 27.00 -1.84 -2.05
C GLY A 251 25.78 -2.05 -1.14
N GLU A 252 25.17 -0.95 -0.67
CA GLU A 252 23.94 -0.97 0.12
C GLU A 252 22.74 -0.86 -0.83
N ASN A 253 21.61 -1.49 -0.46
CA ASN A 253 20.36 -1.26 -1.19
C ASN A 253 19.78 0.09 -0.72
N PRO A 254 19.69 1.11 -1.60
CA PRO A 254 19.15 2.41 -1.22
C PRO A 254 17.67 2.37 -0.81
N ASP A 255 16.93 1.37 -1.27
CA ASP A 255 15.51 1.19 -0.96
C ASP A 255 15.26 0.31 0.29
N ASP A 256 16.32 -0.17 0.94
CA ASP A 256 16.20 -0.85 2.22
C ASP A 256 15.81 0.16 3.33
N LEU A 257 14.85 -0.25 4.17
CA LEU A 257 14.35 0.54 5.30
C LEU A 257 15.48 1.08 6.18
N LYS A 258 16.52 0.29 6.44
CA LYS A 258 17.67 0.72 7.24
C LYS A 258 18.37 1.90 6.56
N SER A 259 18.72 1.79 5.29
CA SER A 259 19.34 2.89 4.51
C SER A 259 18.47 4.15 4.48
N VAL A 260 17.15 4.00 4.35
CA VAL A 260 16.19 5.12 4.43
C VAL A 260 16.19 5.77 5.83
N PHE A 261 16.18 4.99 6.92
CA PHE A 261 16.24 5.53 8.29
C PHE A 261 17.60 6.20 8.59
N GLU A 262 18.68 5.60 8.09
CA GLU A 262 19.97 6.20 7.66
C GLU A 262 19.88 7.70 7.34
N ASP A 263 19.28 7.95 6.18
CA ASP A 263 19.13 9.28 5.58
C ASP A 263 18.23 10.20 6.40
N VAL A 264 17.10 9.68 6.88
CA VAL A 264 16.18 10.45 7.73
C VAL A 264 16.88 10.95 8.99
N GLY A 265 17.65 10.08 9.67
CA GLY A 265 18.41 10.44 10.86
C GLY A 265 19.47 11.50 10.60
N ARG A 266 20.22 11.38 9.49
CA ARG A 266 21.16 12.42 9.04
C ARG A 266 20.45 13.75 8.79
N ASN A 267 19.33 13.74 8.08
CA ASN A 267 18.55 14.93 7.76
C ASN A 267 18.03 15.64 9.03
N PHE A 268 17.55 14.88 10.02
CA PHE A 268 17.13 15.46 11.30
C PHE A 268 18.29 16.08 12.06
N LYS A 269 19.46 15.44 12.04
CA LYS A 269 20.67 15.99 12.69
C LYS A 269 21.11 17.30 12.03
N GLU A 270 21.18 17.34 10.69
CA GLU A 270 21.50 18.56 9.95
C GLU A 270 20.48 19.68 10.21
N ALA A 271 19.18 19.35 10.21
CA ALA A 271 18.13 20.30 10.53
C ALA A 271 18.26 20.86 11.95
N LEU A 272 18.56 20.00 12.93
CA LEU A 272 18.77 20.41 14.32
C LEU A 272 20.00 21.32 14.46
N GLU A 273 21.09 21.03 13.77
CA GLU A 273 22.30 21.86 13.75
C GLU A 273 22.03 23.24 13.13
N MET A 274 21.26 23.30 12.03
CA MET A 274 20.81 24.56 11.44
C MET A 274 19.93 25.37 12.40
N VAL A 275 18.96 24.73 13.05
CA VAL A 275 18.10 25.38 14.05
C VAL A 275 18.91 25.91 15.22
N LYS A 276 19.90 25.14 15.70
CA LYS A 276 20.80 25.58 16.78
C LYS A 276 21.56 26.84 16.41
N LYS A 277 22.19 26.82 15.23
CA LYS A 277 22.95 27.95 14.71
C LYS A 277 22.06 29.20 14.51
N ASP A 278 20.85 29.04 14.00
CA ASP A 278 19.90 30.14 13.82
C ASP A 278 19.44 30.74 15.14
N ALA A 279 19.22 29.90 16.16
CA ALA A 279 18.86 30.35 17.49
C ALA A 279 20.02 31.08 18.18
N GLU A 280 21.25 30.58 18.09
CA GLU A 280 22.46 31.26 18.56
C GLU A 280 22.62 32.63 17.90
N ASN A 281 22.49 32.69 16.57
CA ASN A 281 22.60 33.94 15.80
C ASN A 281 21.53 34.99 16.19
N LYS A 282 20.34 34.52 16.61
CA LYS A 282 19.24 35.39 17.06
C LYS A 282 19.25 35.64 18.57
N GLY A 283 20.22 35.11 19.31
CA GLY A 283 20.34 35.26 20.76
C GLY A 283 19.29 34.48 21.57
N PHE A 284 18.65 33.46 20.97
CA PHE A 284 17.70 32.60 21.66
C PHE A 284 18.41 31.45 22.38
N ASN A 285 18.12 31.28 23.67
CA ASN A 285 18.59 30.13 24.42
C ASN A 285 17.60 28.95 24.26
N ILE A 286 18.05 27.90 23.57
CA ILE A 286 17.26 26.71 23.20
C ILE A 286 17.12 25.72 24.37
N THR A 287 17.62 26.03 25.57
CA THR A 287 17.49 25.12 26.73
C THR A 287 16.08 25.12 27.34
N ASN A 288 15.20 26.04 26.95
CA ASN A 288 13.84 26.19 27.51
C ASN A 288 12.75 25.55 26.64
N ILE A 289 13.04 24.41 25.97
CA ILE A 289 12.09 23.69 25.09
C ILE A 289 10.83 23.25 25.85
N GLU A 290 10.95 22.98 27.14
CA GLU A 290 9.83 22.53 28.01
C GLU A 290 8.71 23.58 28.15
N ASN A 291 8.97 24.84 27.84
CA ASN A 291 7.97 25.92 27.91
C ASN A 291 7.23 26.16 26.58
N ILE A 292 7.55 25.42 25.52
CA ILE A 292 6.89 25.53 24.22
C ILE A 292 5.52 24.85 24.32
N LYS A 293 4.44 25.60 24.11
CA LYS A 293 3.11 25.00 24.02
C LYS A 293 3.00 24.25 22.69
N GLU A 294 2.80 22.95 22.78
CA GLU A 294 2.59 22.10 21.62
C GLU A 294 1.16 22.23 21.08
N PRO A 295 0.97 22.10 19.75
CA PRO A 295 -0.36 22.02 19.18
C PRO A 295 -1.06 20.73 19.65
N PRO A 296 -2.40 20.71 19.67
CA PRO A 296 -3.19 19.52 19.94
C PRO A 296 -2.77 18.32 19.08
N GLU A 297 -2.94 17.13 19.63
CA GLU A 297 -2.75 15.87 18.90
C GLU A 297 -3.74 15.77 17.72
N PRO A 298 -3.43 15.05 16.62
CA PRO A 298 -4.31 14.98 15.46
C PRO A 298 -5.75 14.57 15.79
N LYS A 299 -5.92 13.62 16.73
CA LYS A 299 -7.23 13.11 17.17
C LYS A 299 -8.09 14.18 17.86
N GLU A 300 -7.48 15.23 18.39
CA GLU A 300 -8.17 16.32 19.08
C GLU A 300 -8.76 17.34 18.09
N PHE A 301 -8.39 17.27 16.81
CA PHE A 301 -8.98 18.09 15.76
C PHE A 301 -10.11 17.35 15.03
N PRO A 302 -11.39 17.77 15.16
CA PRO A 302 -12.51 17.09 14.51
C PRO A 302 -12.38 17.00 12.98
N LEU A 303 -11.89 18.07 12.34
CA LEU A 303 -11.69 18.07 10.89
C LEU A 303 -10.62 17.06 10.45
N TYR A 304 -9.57 16.86 11.25
CA TYR A 304 -8.56 15.85 10.96
C TYR A 304 -9.18 14.45 11.00
N GLY A 305 -9.99 14.15 12.01
CA GLY A 305 -10.68 12.86 12.12
C GLY A 305 -11.58 12.56 10.92
N GLU A 306 -12.27 13.56 10.37
CA GLU A 306 -13.09 13.38 9.18
C GLU A 306 -12.26 13.15 7.90
N VAL A 307 -11.12 13.83 7.76
CA VAL A 307 -10.17 13.59 6.66
C VAL A 307 -9.51 12.22 6.78
N GLU A 308 -9.14 11.80 8.00
CA GLU A 308 -8.57 10.47 8.27
C GLU A 308 -9.56 9.35 7.90
N LYS A 309 -10.84 9.47 8.28
CA LYS A 309 -11.88 8.51 7.89
C LYS A 309 -12.03 8.42 6.37
N TRP A 310 -11.97 9.56 5.68
CA TRP A 310 -12.03 9.58 4.22
C TRP A 310 -10.79 8.93 3.60
N ASN A 311 -9.59 9.23 4.10
CA ASN A 311 -8.34 8.61 3.66
C ASN A 311 -8.38 7.08 3.87
N LYS A 312 -8.81 6.60 5.04
CA LYS A 312 -9.03 5.16 5.31
C LYS A 312 -10.00 4.53 4.30
N SER A 313 -11.05 5.24 3.92
CA SER A 313 -11.99 4.75 2.89
C SER A 313 -11.33 4.61 1.51
N VAL A 314 -10.35 5.47 1.18
CA VAL A 314 -9.55 5.36 -0.04
C VAL A 314 -8.66 4.12 0.02
N THR A 315 -7.96 3.89 1.14
CA THR A 315 -7.12 2.70 1.35
C THR A 315 -7.92 1.42 1.23
N VAL A 316 -9.06 1.32 1.93
CA VAL A 316 -9.94 0.15 1.86
C VAL A 316 -10.41 -0.12 0.42
N LEU A 317 -10.73 0.92 -0.34
CA LEU A 317 -11.09 0.75 -1.75
C LEU A 317 -9.91 0.23 -2.58
N GLY A 318 -8.70 0.73 -2.34
CA GLY A 318 -7.48 0.24 -2.98
C GLY A 318 -7.21 -1.24 -2.68
N ASP A 319 -7.30 -1.63 -1.41
CA ASP A 319 -7.11 -3.02 -0.99
C ASP A 319 -8.16 -3.94 -1.64
N MET A 320 -9.43 -3.50 -1.67
CA MET A 320 -10.50 -4.23 -2.36
C MET A 320 -10.23 -4.36 -3.86
N ALA A 321 -9.80 -3.29 -4.53
CA ALA A 321 -9.48 -3.29 -5.95
C ALA A 321 -8.30 -4.22 -6.28
N GLN A 322 -7.26 -4.21 -5.46
CA GLN A 322 -6.12 -5.10 -5.60
C GLN A 322 -6.54 -6.58 -5.50
N VAL A 323 -7.37 -6.90 -4.51
CA VAL A 323 -7.87 -8.26 -4.27
C VAL A 323 -8.76 -8.75 -5.41
N LEU A 324 -9.55 -7.85 -5.99
CA LEU A 324 -10.43 -8.16 -7.12
C LEU A 324 -9.68 -8.16 -8.46
N GLY A 325 -8.39 -7.81 -8.49
CA GLY A 325 -7.60 -7.70 -9.72
C GLY A 325 -8.11 -6.58 -10.63
N GLU A 326 -8.63 -5.49 -10.07
CA GLU A 326 -9.17 -4.37 -10.82
C GLU A 326 -8.03 -3.57 -11.47
N PHE A 327 -8.01 -3.51 -12.79
CA PHE A 327 -6.93 -2.88 -13.55
C PHE A 327 -6.72 -1.39 -13.25
N TRP A 328 -7.76 -0.69 -12.77
CA TRP A 328 -7.66 0.74 -12.54
C TRP A 328 -6.63 1.10 -11.45
N ILE A 329 -6.32 0.19 -10.54
CA ILE A 329 -5.34 0.43 -9.47
C ILE A 329 -3.94 0.71 -10.02
N HIS A 330 -3.66 0.29 -11.26
CA HIS A 330 -2.39 0.50 -11.95
C HIS A 330 -2.37 1.76 -12.83
N THR A 331 -3.40 2.60 -12.76
CA THR A 331 -3.50 3.84 -13.55
C THR A 331 -2.85 5.02 -12.83
N GLU A 332 -2.45 6.04 -13.59
CA GLU A 332 -1.93 7.31 -13.01
C GLU A 332 -2.95 7.99 -12.08
N ALA A 333 -4.24 7.92 -12.42
CA ALA A 333 -5.32 8.45 -11.59
C ALA A 333 -5.41 7.73 -10.23
N ALA A 334 -5.15 6.42 -10.19
CA ALA A 334 -5.06 5.68 -8.93
C ALA A 334 -3.82 6.07 -8.12
N ALA A 335 -2.67 6.16 -8.79
CA ALA A 335 -1.43 6.59 -8.14
C ALA A 335 -1.57 7.99 -7.52
N ASP A 336 -2.19 8.93 -8.25
CA ASP A 336 -2.54 10.26 -7.74
C ASP A 336 -3.53 10.19 -6.57
N LEU A 337 -4.60 9.38 -6.68
CA LEU A 337 -5.57 9.19 -5.61
C LEU A 337 -4.89 8.76 -4.30
N PHE A 338 -4.07 7.71 -4.32
CA PHE A 338 -3.42 7.20 -3.11
C PHE A 338 -2.39 8.18 -2.55
N TRP A 339 -1.55 8.77 -3.40
CA TRP A 339 -0.53 9.71 -2.97
C TRP A 339 -1.14 10.97 -2.34
N TYR A 340 -2.08 11.59 -3.06
CA TYR A 340 -2.66 12.85 -2.61
C TYR A 340 -3.68 12.66 -1.50
N ALA A 341 -4.24 11.47 -1.31
CA ALA A 341 -5.07 11.18 -0.14
C ALA A 341 -4.25 11.26 1.16
N ASN A 342 -3.03 10.71 1.15
CA ASN A 342 -2.10 10.79 2.30
C ASN A 342 -1.58 12.21 2.49
N THR A 343 -1.23 12.88 1.38
CA THR A 343 -0.78 14.28 1.41
C THR A 343 -1.86 15.21 1.96
N LEU A 344 -3.12 15.04 1.55
CA LEU A 344 -4.26 15.83 2.05
C LEU A 344 -4.41 15.68 3.57
N MET A 345 -4.31 14.45 4.10
CA MET A 345 -4.39 14.19 5.54
C MET A 345 -3.27 14.89 6.30
N ALA A 346 -2.02 14.67 5.90
CA ALA A 346 -0.84 15.26 6.55
C ALA A 346 -0.87 16.80 6.50
N LYS A 347 -1.21 17.39 5.36
CA LYS A 347 -1.27 18.85 5.20
C LYS A 347 -2.49 19.45 5.90
N THR A 348 -3.59 18.72 6.06
CA THR A 348 -4.74 19.18 6.85
C THR A 348 -4.35 19.35 8.31
N TYR A 349 -3.66 18.35 8.90
CA TYR A 349 -3.14 18.48 10.27
C TYR A 349 -2.20 19.68 10.39
N ARG A 350 -1.23 19.80 9.47
CA ARG A 350 -0.29 20.92 9.46
C ARG A 350 -1.01 22.28 9.41
N GLN A 351 -2.05 22.41 8.60
CA GLN A 351 -2.85 23.63 8.50
C GLN A 351 -3.59 23.94 9.81
N LEU A 352 -4.09 22.91 10.49
CA LEU A 352 -4.77 23.04 11.79
C LEU A 352 -3.79 23.47 12.89
N CYS A 353 -2.59 22.86 12.94
CA CYS A 353 -1.50 23.31 13.81
C CYS A 353 -1.15 24.78 13.52
N ASN A 354 -0.97 25.14 12.25
CA ASN A 354 -0.65 26.52 11.87
C ASN A 354 -1.72 27.52 12.35
N ARG A 355 -3.01 27.17 12.23
CA ARG A 355 -4.10 28.00 12.78
C ARG A 355 -4.06 28.10 14.28
N TRP A 356 -3.73 27.00 14.97
CA TRP A 356 -3.61 26.98 16.42
C TRP A 356 -2.43 27.86 16.89
N HIS A 357 -1.26 27.75 16.24
CA HIS A 357 -0.10 28.59 16.51
C HIS A 357 -0.42 30.08 16.33
N ILE A 358 -1.03 30.45 15.20
CA ILE A 358 -1.44 31.84 14.92
C ILE A 358 -2.42 32.36 15.98
N LYS A 359 -3.40 31.54 16.41
CA LYS A 359 -4.36 31.92 17.46
C LYS A 359 -3.71 32.13 18.83
N ASN A 360 -2.60 31.43 19.10
CA ASN A 360 -1.84 31.54 20.34
C ASN A 360 -0.70 32.57 20.27
N GLY A 361 -0.68 33.43 19.24
CA GLY A 361 0.24 34.56 19.13
C GLY A 361 1.60 34.24 18.49
N ASP A 362 1.75 33.06 17.90
CA ASP A 362 2.95 32.67 17.16
C ASP A 362 2.95 33.29 15.76
N ASP A 363 4.01 34.05 15.44
CA ASP A 363 4.15 34.77 14.18
C ASP A 363 4.81 33.94 13.06
N TYR A 364 5.41 32.80 13.39
CA TYR A 364 6.15 31.94 12.47
C TYR A 364 5.22 31.24 11.46
N GLY A 365 3.95 31.03 11.84
CA GLY A 365 2.99 30.26 11.06
C GLY A 365 2.46 30.93 9.78
N LYS A 366 2.72 32.22 9.52
CA LYS A 366 2.06 32.94 8.40
C LYS A 366 2.49 32.45 7.02
N PHE A 367 3.78 32.25 6.79
CA PHE A 367 4.27 31.70 5.51
C PHE A 367 3.80 30.25 5.34
N ASP A 368 4.00 29.44 6.38
CA ASP A 368 3.66 28.01 6.34
C ASP A 368 2.14 27.77 6.21
N HIS A 369 1.30 28.62 6.81
CA HIS A 369 -0.15 28.61 6.64
C HIS A 369 -0.57 28.94 5.19
N ARG A 370 0.12 29.87 4.53
CA ARG A 370 -0.14 30.21 3.11
C ARG A 370 0.32 29.09 2.19
N TYR A 371 1.52 28.57 2.42
CA TYR A 371 2.10 27.47 1.66
C TYR A 371 1.26 26.19 1.78
N THR A 372 0.95 25.77 3.00
CA THR A 372 0.11 24.60 3.25
C THR A 372 -1.30 24.78 2.70
N GLY A 373 -1.87 25.99 2.79
CA GLY A 373 -3.14 26.32 2.14
C GLY A 373 -3.13 26.25 0.61
N TYR A 374 -2.00 26.58 -0.04
CA TYR A 374 -1.81 26.36 -1.47
C TYR A 374 -1.77 24.86 -1.81
N ILE A 375 -0.94 24.09 -1.09
CA ILE A 375 -0.84 22.63 -1.30
C ILE A 375 -2.20 21.96 -1.17
N LEU A 376 -2.98 22.28 -0.13
CA LEU A 376 -4.30 21.71 0.09
C LEU A 376 -5.24 21.94 -1.10
N LYS A 377 -5.20 23.13 -1.72
CA LYS A 377 -6.02 23.44 -2.91
C LYS A 377 -5.59 22.60 -4.11
N GLU A 378 -4.29 22.47 -4.34
CA GLU A 378 -3.76 21.65 -5.44
C GLU A 378 -4.08 20.16 -5.23
N CYS A 379 -3.87 19.62 -4.02
CA CYS A 379 -4.24 18.24 -3.70
C CYS A 379 -5.74 18.00 -3.95
N LEU A 380 -6.62 18.91 -3.51
CA LEU A 380 -8.06 18.79 -3.75
C LEU A 380 -8.40 18.85 -5.25
N LYS A 381 -7.72 19.69 -6.04
CA LYS A 381 -7.87 19.74 -7.51
C LYS A 381 -7.51 18.39 -8.13
N ILE A 382 -6.35 17.84 -7.79
CA ILE A 382 -5.84 16.59 -8.35
C ILE A 382 -6.70 15.40 -7.94
N LEU A 383 -7.08 15.31 -6.66
CA LEU A 383 -7.96 14.24 -6.15
C LEU A 383 -9.33 14.24 -6.83
N LYS A 384 -9.92 15.41 -7.06
CA LYS A 384 -11.19 15.52 -7.79
C LYS A 384 -11.04 15.10 -9.26
N LYS A 385 -9.94 15.46 -9.91
CA LYS A 385 -9.64 15.04 -11.28
C LYS A 385 -9.52 13.50 -11.34
N SER A 386 -8.64 12.95 -10.50
CA SER A 386 -8.38 11.52 -10.38
C SER A 386 -9.65 10.71 -10.13
N LEU A 387 -10.48 11.10 -9.15
CA LEU A 387 -11.72 10.40 -8.85
C LEU A 387 -12.74 10.46 -10.00
N ARG A 388 -12.78 11.54 -10.78
CA ARG A 388 -13.67 11.62 -11.96
C ARG A 388 -13.19 10.73 -13.08
N GLU A 389 -11.89 10.72 -13.37
CA GLU A 389 -11.30 9.83 -14.37
C GLU A 389 -11.52 8.36 -14.00
N LEU A 390 -11.35 8.00 -12.72
CA LEU A 390 -11.63 6.65 -12.24
C LEU A 390 -13.12 6.30 -12.36
N LEU A 391 -14.04 7.26 -12.13
CA LEU A 391 -15.48 7.05 -12.26
C LEU A 391 -15.96 6.83 -13.69
N GLU A 392 -15.33 7.49 -14.65
CA GLU A 392 -15.65 7.33 -16.07
C GLU A 392 -15.25 5.95 -16.57
N ASN A 393 -14.13 5.44 -16.07
CA ASN A 393 -13.50 4.22 -16.58
C ASN A 393 -13.81 2.95 -15.78
N ASN A 394 -14.40 3.05 -14.56
CA ASN A 394 -14.70 1.89 -13.71
C ASN A 394 -16.19 1.72 -13.41
N GLN A 395 -16.80 0.68 -13.97
CA GLN A 395 -18.21 0.34 -13.69
C GLN A 395 -18.37 -0.57 -12.47
N SER A 396 -17.38 -1.41 -12.14
CA SER A 396 -17.40 -2.39 -11.04
C SER A 396 -17.53 -1.73 -9.67
N GLN A 397 -16.77 -0.65 -9.43
CA GLN A 397 -16.67 0.06 -8.15
C GLN A 397 -17.17 1.51 -8.22
N LYS A 398 -18.08 1.77 -9.15
CA LYS A 398 -18.60 3.12 -9.44
C LYS A 398 -19.30 3.74 -8.24
N THR A 399 -19.96 2.94 -7.42
CA THR A 399 -20.72 3.43 -6.25
C THR A 399 -19.77 3.91 -5.16
N GLU A 400 -18.71 3.16 -4.91
CA GLU A 400 -17.65 3.41 -3.94
C GLU A 400 -16.86 4.66 -4.32
N LEU A 401 -16.42 4.75 -5.57
CA LEU A 401 -15.73 5.93 -6.11
C LEU A 401 -16.60 7.19 -6.04
N ASN A 402 -17.91 7.08 -6.34
CA ASN A 402 -18.84 8.21 -6.22
C ASN A 402 -19.03 8.65 -4.77
N SER A 403 -19.07 7.69 -3.84
CA SER A 403 -19.14 7.96 -2.40
C SER A 403 -17.89 8.71 -1.93
N LEU A 404 -16.70 8.29 -2.37
CA LEU A 404 -15.43 8.96 -2.06
C LEU A 404 -15.41 10.41 -2.60
N LEU A 405 -15.80 10.62 -3.85
CA LEU A 405 -15.87 11.96 -4.45
C LEU A 405 -16.86 12.86 -3.72
N SER A 406 -18.05 12.33 -3.40
CA SER A 406 -19.08 13.08 -2.68
C SER A 406 -18.62 13.50 -1.28
N LYS A 407 -17.92 12.61 -0.56
CA LYS A 407 -17.32 12.92 0.74
C LYS A 407 -16.20 13.96 0.61
N LEU A 408 -15.32 13.82 -0.39
CA LEU A 408 -14.24 14.77 -0.64
C LEU A 408 -14.77 16.19 -0.89
N LEU A 409 -15.83 16.34 -1.68
CA LEU A 409 -16.47 17.64 -1.95
C LEU A 409 -17.06 18.29 -0.68
N LYS A 410 -17.50 17.50 0.29
CA LYS A 410 -17.95 18.01 1.60
C LYS A 410 -16.76 18.44 2.47
N LEU A 411 -15.67 17.68 2.43
CA LEU A 411 -14.44 17.99 3.16
C LEU A 411 -13.74 19.24 2.61
N GLU A 412 -13.69 19.41 1.29
CA GLU A 412 -13.10 20.58 0.63
C GLU A 412 -13.61 21.90 1.23
N LYS A 413 -14.93 22.00 1.46
CA LYS A 413 -15.55 23.21 2.05
C LYS A 413 -15.05 23.51 3.46
N GLN A 414 -14.66 22.48 4.21
CA GLN A 414 -14.17 22.60 5.59
C GLN A 414 -12.65 22.84 5.63
N ILE A 415 -11.90 22.23 4.71
CA ILE A 415 -10.44 22.36 4.60
C ILE A 415 -10.04 23.75 4.10
N ILE A 416 -10.76 24.29 3.11
CA ILE A 416 -10.42 25.58 2.49
C ILE A 416 -10.92 26.78 3.33
N LYS A 417 -11.94 26.59 4.18
CA LYS A 417 -12.43 27.60 5.13
C LYS A 417 -11.42 27.84 6.21
#